data_AF-A0A6L7WJA2-F1
#
_entry.id   AF-A0A6L7WJA2-F1
#
_cell.length_a   1.000
_cell.length_b   1.000
_cell.length_c   1.000
_cell.angle_alpha   90.00
_cell.angle_beta   90.00
_cell.angle_gamma   90.00
#
_symmetry.space_group_name_H-M   'P 1'
#
loop_
_entity.id
_entity.type
_entity.pdbx_description
1 polymer ?
#
loop_
_entity_poly.entity_id
_entity_poly.type
_entity_poly.pdbx_seq_one_letter_code
_entity_poly.pdbx_strand_id
1 'polypeptide(L)'
;MGSVQAISAETGRVTWNYQQRAATMALAATGGGLVFGGDVNGRFRAFDDTTGEILWEINLGSPVSGFPITYAVDGRQYVAISTGYGRFLELTPELRPSSNNNLFVFALPE
;
A
#
# COMPACT_ATOMS: atom_id res chain seq x y z
N MET A 1 -13.86 -3.37 -5.43
CA MET A 1 -12.81 -4.41 -5.39
C MET A 1 -11.49 -3.78 -5.79
N GLY A 2 -10.42 -4.05 -5.06
CA GLY A 2 -9.12 -3.39 -5.25
C GLY A 2 -8.24 -4.10 -6.26
N SER A 3 -7.41 -3.31 -6.93
CA SER A 3 -6.39 -3.81 -7.85
C SER A 3 -5.18 -2.88 -7.81
N VAL A 4 -3.99 -3.44 -8.01
CA VAL A 4 -2.76 -2.71 -8.31
C VAL A 4 -2.28 -3.22 -9.66
N GLN A 5 -2.00 -2.31 -10.57
CA GLN A 5 -1.58 -2.64 -11.94
C GLN A 5 -0.31 -1.88 -12.28
N ALA A 6 0.66 -2.58 -12.86
CA ALA A 6 1.70 -1.92 -13.64
C ALA A 6 1.27 -1.85 -15.10
N ILE A 7 1.38 -0.66 -15.66
CA ILE A 7 1.01 -0.37 -17.05
C ILE A 7 2.24 0.23 -17.72
N SER A 8 2.67 -0.37 -18.82
CA SER A 8 3.73 0.18 -19.66
C SER A 8 3.28 1.53 -20.23
N ALA A 9 4.00 2.61 -19.90
CA ALA A 9 3.68 3.94 -20.40
C ALA A 9 3.81 4.05 -21.93
N GLU A 10 4.69 3.25 -22.54
CA GLU A 10 4.93 3.24 -23.99
C GLU A 10 3.80 2.56 -24.76
N THR A 11 3.26 1.47 -24.21
CA THR A 11 2.33 0.58 -24.95
C THR A 11 0.91 0.57 -24.41
N GLY A 12 0.69 1.11 -23.20
CA GLY A 12 -0.57 1.02 -22.47
C GLY A 12 -0.92 -0.39 -21.99
N ARG A 13 -0.01 -1.37 -22.13
CA ARG A 13 -0.26 -2.75 -21.72
C ARG A 13 -0.04 -2.94 -20.23
N VAL A 14 -0.94 -3.67 -19.60
CA VAL A 14 -0.77 -4.17 -18.23
C VAL A 14 0.32 -5.24 -18.24
N THR A 15 1.40 -5.03 -17.49
CA THR A 15 2.51 -6.00 -17.37
C THR A 15 2.27 -6.99 -16.24
N TRP A 16 1.65 -6.53 -15.16
CA TRP A 16 1.14 -7.37 -14.08
C TRP A 16 -0.05 -6.71 -13.39
N ASN A 17 -0.86 -7.54 -12.71
CA ASN A 17 -2.08 -7.12 -12.05
C ASN A 17 -2.28 -7.94 -10.77
N TYR A 18 -2.23 -7.27 -9.62
CA TYR A 18 -2.66 -7.82 -8.34
C TYR A 18 -4.11 -7.44 -8.09
N GLN A 19 -4.93 -8.39 -7.66
CA GLN A 19 -6.35 -8.19 -7.38
C GLN A 19 -6.71 -8.67 -5.98
N GLN A 20 -7.65 -7.95 -5.34
CA GLN A 20 -8.10 -8.28 -4.01
C GLN A 20 -9.53 -7.77 -3.74
N ARG A 21 -10.10 -8.25 -2.63
CA ARG A 21 -11.46 -7.89 -2.23
C ARG A 21 -11.56 -6.44 -1.78
N ALA A 22 -10.73 -6.06 -0.80
CA ALA A 22 -10.66 -4.71 -0.25
C ALA A 22 -10.22 -3.72 -1.35
N ALA A 23 -10.80 -2.52 -1.37
CA ALA A 23 -10.33 -1.47 -2.26
C ALA A 23 -8.88 -1.08 -1.93
N THR A 24 -8.04 -0.98 -2.96
CA THR A 24 -6.68 -0.46 -2.85
C THR A 24 -6.74 1.06 -2.82
N MET A 25 -5.92 1.68 -1.99
CA MET A 25 -5.77 3.13 -1.87
C MET A 25 -4.47 3.59 -2.57
N ALA A 26 -3.86 4.68 -2.10
CA ALA A 26 -2.67 5.26 -2.71
C ALA A 26 -1.45 4.32 -2.69
N LEU A 27 -0.57 4.52 -3.67
CA LEU A 27 0.66 3.76 -3.88
C LEU A 27 1.87 4.72 -3.92
N ALA A 28 3.06 4.21 -3.59
CA ALA A 28 4.33 4.90 -3.80
C ALA A 28 5.39 3.91 -4.33
N ALA A 29 5.94 4.21 -5.50
CA ALA A 29 7.06 3.46 -6.07
C ALA A 29 8.41 4.03 -5.60
N THR A 30 9.43 3.19 -5.51
CA THR A 30 10.78 3.57 -5.07
C THR A 30 11.83 3.09 -6.07
N GLY A 31 13.01 3.72 -6.08
CA GLY A 31 14.13 3.27 -6.92
C GLY A 31 14.76 1.94 -6.49
N GLY A 32 14.32 1.35 -5.37
CA GLY A 32 14.80 0.07 -4.86
C GLY A 32 14.02 -1.15 -5.38
N GLY A 33 13.17 -0.99 -6.39
CA GLY A 33 12.37 -2.10 -6.94
C GLY A 33 11.09 -2.40 -6.17
N LEU A 34 10.64 -1.49 -5.29
CA LEU A 34 9.47 -1.70 -4.43
C LEU A 34 8.36 -0.69 -4.71
N VAL A 35 7.12 -1.18 -4.70
CA VAL A 35 5.89 -0.38 -4.66
C VAL A 35 5.20 -0.60 -3.33
N PHE A 36 5.03 0.46 -2.54
CA PHE A 36 4.28 0.43 -1.29
C PHE A 36 2.83 0.83 -1.53
N GLY A 37 1.90 0.18 -0.83
CA GLY A 37 0.48 0.45 -0.98
C GLY A 37 -0.35 -0.16 0.13
N GLY A 38 -1.53 0.38 0.37
CA GLY A 38 -2.43 -0.20 1.34
C GLY A 38 -3.88 -0.28 0.88
N ASP A 39 -4.68 -0.99 1.66
CA ASP A 39 -6.09 -1.19 1.40
C ASP A 39 -6.99 -0.72 2.52
N VAL A 40 -8.29 -0.67 2.21
CA VAL A 40 -9.32 -0.20 3.15
C VAL A 40 -9.56 -1.17 4.29
N ASN A 41 -9.00 -2.39 4.26
CA ASN A 41 -9.05 -3.34 5.38
C ASN A 41 -7.80 -3.27 6.28
N GLY A 42 -6.93 -2.30 6.03
CA GLY A 42 -5.75 -2.02 6.85
C GLY A 42 -4.51 -2.82 6.48
N ARG A 43 -4.51 -3.60 5.40
CA ARG A 43 -3.28 -4.24 4.93
C ARG A 43 -2.42 -3.20 4.23
N PHE A 44 -1.17 -3.08 4.68
CA PHE A 44 -0.11 -2.32 4.04
C PHE A 44 0.94 -3.29 3.51
N ARG A 45 1.34 -3.11 2.26
CA ARG A 45 2.14 -4.07 1.48
C ARG A 45 3.31 -3.39 0.80
N ALA A 46 4.38 -4.15 0.59
CA ALA A 46 5.41 -3.87 -0.39
C ALA A 46 5.34 -4.92 -1.49
N PHE A 47 5.18 -4.46 -2.73
CA PHE A 47 5.18 -5.29 -3.93
C PHE A 47 6.53 -5.17 -4.63
N ASP A 48 6.99 -6.27 -5.25
CA ASP A 48 8.02 -6.23 -6.29
C ASP A 48 7.49 -5.46 -7.51
N ASP A 49 8.24 -4.46 -7.99
CA ASP A 49 7.78 -3.55 -9.04
C ASP A 49 7.69 -4.18 -10.44
N THR A 50 8.33 -5.33 -10.63
CA THR A 50 8.46 -6.01 -11.92
C THR A 50 7.46 -7.15 -12.05
N THR A 51 7.15 -7.84 -10.95
CA THR A 51 6.30 -9.03 -10.93
C THR A 51 4.95 -8.80 -10.26
N GLY A 52 4.85 -7.80 -9.38
CA GLY A 52 3.68 -7.58 -8.53
C GLY A 52 3.56 -8.57 -7.37
N GLU A 53 4.60 -9.37 -7.08
CA GLU A 53 4.63 -10.26 -5.92
C GLU A 53 4.62 -9.45 -4.62
N ILE A 54 3.86 -9.89 -3.62
CA ILE A 54 3.90 -9.29 -2.28
C ILE A 54 5.14 -9.81 -1.56
N LEU A 55 6.14 -8.96 -1.39
CA LEU A 55 7.37 -9.28 -0.68
C LEU A 55 7.24 -9.07 0.84
N TRP A 56 6.34 -8.18 1.25
CA TRP A 56 6.06 -7.90 2.66
C TRP A 56 4.63 -7.38 2.86
N GLU A 57 4.02 -7.73 3.98
CA GLU A 57 2.68 -7.26 4.38
C GLU A 57 2.57 -7.13 5.91
N ILE A 58 1.86 -6.09 6.35
CA ILE A 58 1.39 -5.96 7.73
C ILE A 58 -0.08 -5.49 7.75
N ASN A 59 -0.83 -5.90 8.76
CA ASN A 59 -2.14 -5.32 9.04
C ASN A 59 -2.03 -4.21 10.10
N LEU A 60 -2.34 -2.98 9.72
CA LEU A 60 -2.34 -1.80 10.58
C LEU A 60 -3.66 -1.60 11.34
N GLY A 61 -4.63 -2.49 11.15
CA GLY A 61 -5.89 -2.57 11.88
C GLY A 61 -6.96 -1.56 11.47
N SER A 62 -6.57 -0.45 10.84
CA SER A 62 -7.44 0.61 10.30
C SER A 62 -7.15 0.85 8.82
N PRO A 63 -8.12 1.34 8.03
CA PRO A 63 -7.94 1.63 6.60
C PRO A 63 -6.68 2.44 6.34
N VAL A 64 -5.89 2.00 5.35
CA VAL A 64 -4.72 2.76 4.89
C VAL A 64 -5.20 3.89 3.98
N SER A 65 -5.59 5.01 4.59
CA SER A 65 -6.26 6.11 3.88
C SER A 65 -5.32 7.21 3.40
N GLY A 66 -4.06 7.23 3.86
CA GLY A 66 -3.05 8.19 3.44
C GLY A 66 -2.30 7.81 2.16
N PHE A 67 -1.41 8.70 1.73
CA PHE A 67 -0.45 8.45 0.65
C PHE A 67 0.89 8.03 1.27
N PRO A 68 1.42 6.82 0.95
CA PRO A 68 2.73 6.43 1.46
C PRO A 68 3.80 7.42 0.98
N ILE A 69 4.71 7.79 1.86
CA ILE A 69 5.89 8.61 1.52
C ILE A 69 7.16 7.91 2.01
N THR A 70 8.29 8.22 1.37
CA THR A 70 9.60 7.80 1.84
C THR A 70 10.52 9.02 1.98
N TYR A 71 11.41 8.97 2.96
CA TYR A 71 12.39 10.02 3.28
C TYR A 71 13.64 9.39 3.91
N ALA A 72 14.72 10.16 4.04
CA ALA A 72 15.93 9.71 4.71
C ALA A 72 16.34 10.66 5.83
N VAL A 73 16.87 10.09 6.92
CA VAL A 73 17.49 10.82 8.04
C VAL A 73 18.81 10.13 8.35
N ASP A 74 19.91 10.89 8.35
CA ASP A 74 21.27 10.38 8.61
C ASP A 74 21.63 9.14 7.77
N GLY A 75 21.24 9.16 6.48
CA GLY A 75 21.51 8.07 5.53
C GLY A 75 20.60 6.85 5.67
N ARG A 76 19.71 6.79 6.67
CA ARG A 76 18.72 5.72 6.83
C ARG A 76 17.40 6.10 6.18
N GLN A 77 16.86 5.20 5.34
CA GLN A 77 15.58 5.39 4.67
C GLN A 77 14.40 4.94 5.56
N TYR A 78 13.33 5.71 5.52
CA TYR A 78 12.08 5.46 6.22
C TYR A 78 10.90 5.47 5.25
N VAL A 79 9.85 4.73 5.59
CA VAL A 79 8.54 4.76 4.91
C VAL A 79 7.49 5.15 5.93
N ALA A 80 6.69 6.18 5.64
CA ALA A 80 5.61 6.63 6.50
C ALA A 80 4.24 6.52 5.83
N ILE A 81 3.24 6.12 6.61
CA ILE A 81 1.87 5.96 6.15
C ILE A 81 0.88 6.20 7.29
N SER A 82 -0.21 6.90 6.99
CA SER A 82 -1.30 7.12 7.95
C SER A 82 -2.46 6.16 7.72
N THR A 83 -3.03 5.65 8.80
CA THR A 83 -4.37 5.04 8.79
C THR A 83 -5.43 6.04 9.21
N GLY A 84 -6.68 5.78 8.87
CA GLY A 84 -7.80 6.60 9.28
C GLY A 84 -9.12 6.12 8.71
N TYR A 85 -10.04 7.05 8.45
CA TYR A 85 -11.37 6.71 7.92
C TYR A 85 -11.29 6.02 6.55
N GLY A 86 -12.00 4.91 6.41
CA GLY A 86 -12.04 4.10 5.19
C GLY A 86 -13.06 4.62 4.19
N ARG A 87 -12.66 4.76 2.93
CA ARG A 87 -13.58 4.93 1.80
C ARG A 87 -13.95 3.55 1.25
N PHE A 88 -15.05 3.45 0.51
CA PHE A 88 -15.43 2.22 -0.21
C PHE A 88 -15.75 0.99 0.67
N LEU A 89 -15.92 1.16 1.99
CA LEU A 89 -16.24 0.07 2.91
C LEU A 89 -17.63 -0.51 2.64
N GLU A 90 -18.55 0.28 2.09
CA GLU A 90 -19.88 -0.15 1.67
C GLU A 90 -19.84 -1.24 0.58
N LEU A 91 -18.74 -1.35 -0.17
CA LEU A 91 -18.55 -2.37 -1.20
C LEU A 91 -18.04 -3.71 -0.63
N THR A 92 -17.63 -3.72 0.64
CA THR A 92 -17.09 -4.88 1.37
C THR A 92 -17.62 -4.91 2.81
N PRO A 93 -18.94 -5.04 3.02
CA PRO A 93 -19.57 -5.00 4.36
C PRO A 93 -19.12 -6.13 5.29
N GLU A 94 -18.54 -7.19 4.74
CA GLU A 94 -17.92 -8.29 5.48
C GLU A 94 -16.62 -7.88 6.19
N LEU A 95 -15.95 -6.82 5.72
CA LEU A 95 -14.70 -6.32 6.28
C LEU A 95 -15.01 -5.30 7.39
N ARG A 96 -14.41 -5.50 8.56
CA ARG A 96 -14.65 -4.69 9.76
C ARG A 96 -13.36 -4.11 10.34
N PRO A 97 -12.64 -3.26 9.59
CA PRO A 97 -11.46 -2.61 10.12
C PRO A 97 -11.88 -1.58 11.19
N SER A 98 -10.95 -1.24 12.08
CA SER A 98 -11.14 -0.12 13.01
C SER A 98 -11.05 1.23 12.29
N SER A 99 -11.36 2.34 12.98
CA SER A 99 -11.34 3.70 12.41
C SER A 99 -10.31 4.60 13.10
N ASN A 100 -9.24 4.02 13.62
CA ASN A 100 -8.21 4.75 14.35
C ASN A 100 -7.29 5.53 13.40
N ASN A 101 -7.00 6.77 13.79
CA ASN A 101 -6.05 7.62 13.08
C ASN A 101 -4.66 7.45 13.70
N ASN A 102 -3.75 6.82 12.96
CA ASN A 102 -2.37 6.60 13.40
C ASN A 102 -1.40 6.96 12.28
N LEU A 103 -0.18 7.34 12.64
CA LEU A 103 0.96 7.43 11.72
C LEU A 103 1.92 6.28 12.04
N PHE A 104 2.20 5.45 11.05
CA PHE A 104 3.21 4.39 11.14
C PHE A 104 4.46 4.80 10.37
N VAL A 105 5.62 4.50 10.93
CA VAL A 105 6.93 4.72 10.31
C VAL A 105 7.70 3.41 10.35
N PHE A 106 8.21 2.98 9.19
CA PHE A 106 8.96 1.74 9.01
C PHE A 106 10.39 2.05 8.55
N ALA A 107 11.33 1.23 9.01
CA ALA A 107 12.70 1.17 8.52
C ALA A 107 13.23 -0.26 8.71
N LEU A 108 14.27 -0.64 7.96
CA LEU A 108 14.99 -1.88 8.21
C LEU A 108 15.68 -1.85 9.57
N PRO A 109 15.93 -3.00 10.20
CA PRO A 109 16.79 -3.11 11.39
C PRO A 109 18.18 -2.51 11.14
N GLU A 110 18.90 -2.21 12.23
CA GLU A 110 20.32 -1.85 12.19
C GLU A 110 21.22 -3.06 11.95
#